data_AF-A0AAW6YPW7-F1
#
_entry.id   AF-A0AAW6YPW7-F1
#
_cell.length_a   1.000
_cell.length_b   1.000
_cell.length_c   1.000
_cell.angle_alpha   90.00
_cell.angle_beta   90.00
_cell.angle_gamma   90.00
#
_symmetry.space_group_name_H-M   'P 1'
#
loop_
_entity.id
_entity.type
_entity.pdbx_description
1 polymer ?
#
loop_
_entity_poly.entity_id
_entity_poly.type
_entity_poly.pdbx_seq_one_letter_code
_entity_poly.pdbx_strand_id
1 'polypeptide(L)'
;MVQSSTLHNIQFKRQHYPKGLGDAILQAKSFVGDEPFLLTLGDNIMVSDKPASKQVMEIADRYQATAILTQAVSNQEAKHYGIVDEASSRSGDVYD
;
A
#
# COMPACT_ATOMS: atom_id res chain seq x y z
N MET A 1 17.60 8.57 -30.89
CA MET A 1 16.71 9.61 -30.34
C MET A 1 15.82 8.96 -29.30
N VAL A 2 16.03 9.23 -28.02
CA VAL A 2 15.10 8.79 -26.97
C VAL A 2 13.93 9.77 -26.99
N GLN A 3 12.77 9.32 -27.47
CA GLN A 3 11.52 10.06 -27.33
C GLN A 3 11.20 10.17 -25.84
N SER A 4 10.96 11.41 -25.37
CA SER A 4 10.45 11.69 -24.03
C SER A 4 9.09 11.00 -23.84
N SER A 5 9.02 10.02 -22.93
CA SER A 5 7.86 9.13 -22.76
C SER A 5 7.10 9.29 -21.45
N THR A 6 7.41 10.27 -20.60
CA THR A 6 6.82 10.33 -19.25
C THR A 6 6.01 11.61 -19.00
N LEU A 7 4.69 11.47 -19.11
CA LEU A 7 3.67 12.36 -18.52
C LEU A 7 3.68 12.36 -16.98
N HIS A 8 4.61 11.64 -16.33
CA HIS A 8 4.61 11.37 -14.90
C HIS A 8 5.90 11.87 -14.26
N ASN A 9 5.78 12.56 -13.12
CA ASN A 9 6.92 13.01 -12.33
C ASN A 9 7.45 11.85 -11.48
N ILE A 10 8.60 11.30 -11.84
CA ILE A 10 9.23 10.19 -11.13
C ILE A 10 10.44 10.72 -10.35
N GLN A 11 10.42 10.52 -9.04
CA GLN A 11 11.51 10.87 -8.13
C GLN A 11 12.03 9.62 -7.44
N PHE A 12 13.33 9.60 -7.13
CA PHE A 12 14.00 8.44 -6.56
C PHE A 12 14.80 8.83 -5.32
N LYS A 13 14.74 7.99 -4.28
CA LYS A 13 15.65 8.04 -3.13
C LYS A 13 16.23 6.67 -2.87
N ARG A 14 17.51 6.64 -2.54
CA ARG A 14 18.21 5.40 -2.21
C ARG A 14 18.05 5.11 -0.72
N GLN A 15 17.62 3.89 -0.41
CA GLN A 15 17.83 3.31 0.92
C GLN A 15 19.30 2.90 1.04
N HIS A 16 20.08 3.56 1.90
CA HIS A 16 21.53 3.34 1.98
C HIS A 16 21.91 1.95 2.52
N TYR A 17 21.11 1.42 3.43
CA TYR A 17 21.30 0.11 4.05
C TYR A 17 19.96 -0.64 4.08
N PRO A 18 19.92 -1.96 3.87
CA PRO A 18 18.68 -2.72 3.82
C PRO A 18 18.08 -2.91 5.23
N LYS A 19 17.47 -1.86 5.77
CA LYS A 19 16.87 -1.83 7.11
C LYS A 19 15.38 -2.17 7.11
N GLY A 20 14.88 -2.74 6.01
CA GLY A 20 13.49 -3.15 5.84
C GLY A 20 12.57 -2.05 5.31
N LEU A 21 11.30 -2.42 5.14
CA LEU A 21 10.27 -1.59 4.51
C LEU A 21 9.99 -0.29 5.27
N GLY A 22 9.91 -0.35 6.60
CA GLY A 22 9.63 0.84 7.43
C GLY A 22 10.68 1.94 7.24
N ASP A 23 11.96 1.57 7.19
CA ASP A 23 13.05 2.52 6.90
C ASP A 23 12.94 3.06 5.47
N ALA A 24 12.59 2.22 4.48
CA ALA A 24 12.38 2.67 3.10
C ALA A 24 11.25 3.72 2.98
N ILE A 25 10.12 3.50 3.67
CA ILE A 25 9.02 4.47 3.76
C ILE A 25 9.47 5.75 4.45
N LEU A 26 10.22 5.64 5.56
CA LEU A 26 10.75 6.79 6.28
C LEU A 26 11.69 7.64 5.40
N GLN A 27 12.52 7.00 4.56
CA GLN A 27 13.33 7.72 3.59
C GLN A 27 12.42 8.52 2.63
N ALA A 28 11.29 7.97 2.19
CA ALA A 28 10.36 8.63 1.29
C ALA A 28 9.60 9.84 1.90
N LYS A 29 9.66 10.06 3.23
CA LYS A 29 8.98 11.18 3.90
C LYS A 29 9.27 12.55 3.26
N SER A 30 10.49 12.78 2.76
CA SER A 30 10.85 14.04 2.10
C SER A 30 10.11 14.30 0.78
N PHE A 31 9.51 13.27 0.18
CA PHE A 31 8.74 13.38 -1.06
C PHE A 31 7.26 13.63 -0.82
N VAL A 32 6.72 13.01 0.24
CA VAL A 32 5.29 13.04 0.55
C VAL A 32 4.93 14.24 1.43
N GLY A 33 5.79 14.61 2.37
CA GLY A 33 5.45 15.60 3.40
C GLY A 33 4.42 15.05 4.38
N ASP A 34 3.40 15.86 4.70
CA ASP A 34 2.31 15.53 5.63
C ASP A 34 0.98 15.21 4.90
N GLU A 35 1.06 14.84 3.61
CA GLU A 35 -0.07 14.45 2.77
C GLU A 35 -0.31 12.92 2.79
N PRO A 36 -1.55 12.45 2.57
CA PRO A 36 -1.83 11.02 2.40
C PRO A 36 -1.12 10.47 1.15
N PHE A 37 -0.69 9.22 1.21
CA PHE A 37 0.02 8.56 0.11
C PHE A 37 -0.40 7.10 -0.05
N LEU A 38 -0.20 6.57 -1.25
CA LEU A 38 -0.37 5.15 -1.56
C LEU A 38 0.99 4.45 -1.50
N LEU A 39 1.09 3.41 -0.69
CA LEU A 39 2.23 2.49 -0.68
C LEU A 39 1.91 1.27 -1.56
N THR A 40 2.79 0.98 -2.53
CA THR A 40 2.71 -0.24 -3.34
C THR A 40 4.02 -1.02 -3.24
N LEU A 41 3.91 -2.35 -3.23
CA LEU A 41 5.04 -3.27 -3.25
C LEU A 41 5.14 -3.90 -4.64
N GLY A 42 6.28 -3.71 -5.31
CA GLY A 42 6.44 -4.09 -6.72
C GLY A 42 6.41 -5.60 -6.99
N ASP A 43 6.55 -6.41 -5.95
CA ASP A 43 6.47 -7.87 -5.97
C ASP A 43 5.05 -8.41 -5.76
N ASN A 44 4.06 -7.54 -5.45
CA ASN A 44 2.66 -7.94 -5.23
C ASN A 44 1.80 -7.50 -6.41
N ILE A 45 1.59 -8.43 -7.35
CA ILE A 45 0.77 -8.21 -8.55
C ILE A 45 -0.67 -8.60 -8.23
N MET A 46 -1.59 -7.62 -8.28
CA MET A 46 -3.01 -7.82 -8.03
C MET A 46 -3.81 -7.57 -9.31
N VAL A 47 -4.67 -8.51 -9.67
CA VAL A 47 -5.56 -8.41 -10.85
C VAL A 47 -7.01 -8.38 -10.37
N SER A 48 -7.74 -7.36 -10.80
CA SER A 48 -9.15 -7.14 -10.41
C SER A 48 -9.81 -6.20 -11.41
N ASP A 49 -11.14 -6.29 -11.56
CA ASP A 49 -11.91 -5.41 -12.46
C ASP A 49 -11.79 -3.94 -12.04
N LYS A 50 -11.82 -3.68 -10.73
CA LYS A 50 -11.53 -2.38 -10.15
C LYS A 50 -10.12 -2.40 -9.55
N PRO A 51 -9.18 -1.54 -9.98
CA PRO A 51 -7.81 -1.56 -9.48
C PRO A 51 -7.74 -1.52 -7.94
N ALA A 52 -6.94 -2.40 -7.34
CA ALA A 52 -6.80 -2.50 -5.89
C ALA A 52 -6.44 -1.15 -5.24
N SER A 53 -5.55 -0.37 -5.87
CA SER A 53 -5.20 0.99 -5.44
C SER A 53 -6.42 1.91 -5.33
N LYS A 54 -7.34 1.85 -6.30
CA LYS A 54 -8.57 2.64 -6.30
C LYS A 54 -9.52 2.19 -5.19
N GLN A 55 -9.60 0.89 -4.93
CA GLN A 55 -10.41 0.37 -3.82
C GLN A 55 -9.92 0.93 -2.48
N VAL A 56 -8.61 0.86 -2.21
CA VAL A 56 -7.99 1.39 -0.99
C VAL A 56 -8.20 2.88 -0.84
N MET A 57 -7.95 3.65 -1.91
CA MET A 57 -8.09 5.11 -1.87
C MET A 57 -9.53 5.52 -1.54
N GLU A 58 -10.54 4.85 -2.11
CA GLU A 58 -11.94 5.15 -1.81
C GLU A 58 -12.34 4.81 -0.36
N ILE A 59 -11.77 3.74 0.22
CA ILE A 59 -11.98 3.42 1.65
C ILE A 59 -11.27 4.45 2.53
N ALA A 60 -10.01 4.77 2.24
CA ALA A 60 -9.26 5.76 3.00
C ALA A 60 -9.96 7.13 2.98
N ASP A 61 -10.49 7.55 1.84
CA ASP A 61 -11.25 8.80 1.69
C ASP A 61 -12.61 8.75 2.40
N ARG A 62 -13.33 7.62 2.34
CA ARG A 62 -14.61 7.46 3.04
C ARG A 62 -14.47 7.56 4.56
N TYR A 63 -13.47 6.87 5.12
CA TYR A 63 -13.28 6.77 6.58
C TYR A 63 -12.31 7.82 7.12
N GLN A 64 -11.66 8.60 6.25
CA GLN A 64 -10.62 9.57 6.61
C GLN A 64 -9.52 8.93 7.47
N ALA A 65 -9.12 7.71 7.12
CA ALA A 65 -8.20 6.88 7.88
C ALA A 65 -7.28 6.07 6.96
N THR A 66 -6.21 5.50 7.51
CA THR A 66 -5.36 4.58 6.76
C THR A 66 -6.13 3.30 6.42
N ALA A 67 -6.16 2.94 5.15
CA ALA A 67 -6.72 1.67 4.68
C ALA A 67 -5.60 0.71 4.27
N ILE A 68 -5.73 -0.56 4.66
CA ILE A 68 -4.76 -1.62 4.35
C ILE A 68 -5.52 -2.74 3.63
N LEU A 69 -4.96 -3.25 2.53
CA LEU A 69 -5.51 -4.43 1.87
C LEU A 69 -5.14 -5.69 2.65
N THR A 70 -6.14 -6.52 2.90
CA THR A 70 -5.97 -7.84 3.50
C THR A 70 -6.49 -8.91 2.56
N GLN A 71 -5.99 -10.12 2.74
CA GLN A 71 -6.52 -11.31 2.10
C GLN A 71 -6.68 -12.39 3.16
N ALA A 72 -7.77 -13.17 3.06
CA ALA A 72 -7.92 -14.34 3.90
C ALA A 72 -6.88 -15.39 3.49
N VAL A 73 -6.18 -15.93 4.47
CA VAL A 73 -5.18 -16.99 4.28
C VAL A 73 -5.49 -18.17 5.18
N SER A 74 -5.03 -19.36 4.81
CA SER A 74 -5.16 -20.52 5.69
C SER A 74 -4.26 -20.38 6.93
N ASN A 75 -4.62 -21.05 8.02
CA ASN A 75 -3.79 -21.07 9.24
C ASN A 75 -2.35 -21.59 8.99
N GLN A 76 -2.17 -22.46 7.98
CA GLN A 76 -0.85 -22.99 7.63
C GLN A 76 0.03 -21.92 6.95
N GLU A 77 -0.59 -21.04 6.17
CA GLU A 77 0.07 -19.96 5.44
C GLU A 77 0.31 -18.72 6.32
N ALA A 78 -0.48 -18.53 7.38
CA ALA A 78 -0.45 -17.35 8.25
C ALA A 78 0.96 -16.96 8.75
N LYS A 79 1.85 -17.94 8.98
CA LYS A 79 3.26 -17.72 9.38
C LYS A 79 4.10 -16.92 8.38
N HIS A 80 3.64 -16.75 7.15
CA HIS A 80 4.31 -16.00 6.09
C HIS A 80 3.84 -14.54 5.99
N TYR A 81 2.84 -14.14 6.78
CA TYR A 81 2.17 -12.85 6.65
C TYR A 81 2.13 -12.09 7.99
N GLY A 82 1.93 -10.78 7.89
CA GLY A 82 1.39 -10.01 9.02
C GLY A 82 -0.09 -10.31 9.16
N ILE A 83 -0.51 -10.73 10.34
CA ILE A 83 -1.92 -11.02 10.64
C ILE A 83 -2.52 -9.83 11.37
N VAL A 84 -3.66 -9.36 10.86
CA VAL A 84 -4.47 -8.34 11.54
C VAL A 84 -5.50 -9.03 12.41
N ASP A 85 -5.76 -8.46 13.59
CA ASP A 85 -6.89 -8.85 14.41
C ASP A 85 -8.10 -8.02 13.94
N GLU A 86 -9.20 -8.69 13.63
CA GLU A 86 -10.41 -8.02 13.15
C GLU A 86 -11.17 -7.45 14.36
N ALA A 87 -11.52 -6.16 14.35
CA ALA A 87 -12.48 -5.67 15.33
C ALA A 87 -13.89 -6.20 14.99
N SER A 88 -14.78 -6.15 15.98
CA SER A 88 -16.08 -6.82 15.94
C SER A 88 -17.06 -6.34 14.86
N SER A 89 -16.73 -5.31 14.08
CA SER A 89 -17.61 -4.72 13.06
C SER A 89 -17.06 -4.90 11.64
N ARG A 90 -17.91 -5.44 10.77
CA ARG A 90 -17.65 -5.61 9.33
C ARG A 90 -18.76 -4.96 8.53
N SER A 91 -18.40 -4.15 7.53
CA SER A 91 -19.32 -3.55 6.56
C SER A 91 -18.93 -3.96 5.14
N GLY A 92 -19.55 -5.03 4.63
CA GLY A 92 -19.19 -5.60 3.33
C GLY A 92 -17.79 -6.21 3.39
N ASP A 93 -16.86 -5.71 2.57
CA ASP A 93 -15.46 -6.15 2.56
C ASP A 93 -14.52 -5.26 3.39
N VAL A 94 -15.09 -4.35 4.19
CA VAL A 94 -14.34 -3.46 5.10
C VAL A 94 -14.49 -3.96 6.52
N TYR A 95 -13.36 -4.06 7.22
CA TYR A 95 -13.25 -4.35 8.64
C TYR A 95 -12.78 -3.06 9.31
N ASP A 96 -13.52 -2.61 10.34
CA ASP A 96 -13.21 -1.41 11.12
C ASP A 96 -12.46 -1.77 12.41
#